data_AF-A0A6Y5LSB5-F1
#
_entry.id   AF-A0A6Y5LSB5-F1
#
_cell.length_a   1.000
_cell.length_b   1.000
_cell.length_c   1.000
_cell.angle_alpha   90.00
_cell.angle_beta   90.00
_cell.angle_gamma   90.00
#
_symmetry.space_group_name_H-M   'P 1'
#
loop_
_entity.id
_entity.type
_entity.pdbx_description
1 polymer ?
#
loop_
_entity_poly.entity_id
_entity_poly.type
_entity_poly.pdbx_seq_one_letter_code
_entity_poly.pdbx_strand_id
1 'polypeptide(L)'
;MRPATFEAEQIIEAGLALQAEGKRITGFGLRNRTGGGSPARLKQVWDEYQATQTAPSTEPVAELPDEVADAVKGISATLAELLAKLAAELNDKVVKAAECRVDDITRAAEEQQAETEQELADAAQTVDVLEQKLEAMTADFRKTQELLDNSREREQANLVELAQVRERLAATEDRLKASEEAAEQHRQQQAELQKRLDAAGNKLAEAATHHEAELRDIREQHTRNEAAMQKRFDEAGKEAVAEQKKQQTALDQALREAAAARESKAELNGELKSLKEQNRELTALLAGKTEPAAAKVKKGSRNPA
;
A
#
# COMPACT_ATOMS: atom_id res chain seq x y z
N MET A 1 -93.51 -84.08 -53.44
CA MET A 1 -93.34 -83.39 -54.75
C MET A 1 -92.63 -84.33 -55.69
N ARG A 2 -93.19 -84.60 -56.88
CA ARG A 2 -92.51 -85.36 -57.93
C ARG A 2 -91.43 -84.45 -58.56
N PRO A 3 -90.16 -84.85 -58.65
CA PRO A 3 -89.14 -84.01 -59.27
C PRO A 3 -89.48 -83.75 -60.74
N ALA A 4 -89.32 -82.50 -61.19
CA ALA A 4 -89.39 -82.16 -62.61
C ALA A 4 -88.39 -83.03 -63.39
N THR A 5 -88.89 -83.83 -64.33
CA THR A 5 -88.08 -84.64 -65.23
C THR A 5 -87.82 -83.80 -66.47
N PHE A 6 -86.58 -83.34 -66.62
CA PHE A 6 -86.11 -82.72 -67.84
C PHE A 6 -85.73 -83.81 -68.83
N GLU A 7 -85.99 -83.56 -70.12
CA GLU A 7 -85.58 -84.47 -71.18
C GLU A 7 -84.06 -84.46 -71.33
N ALA A 8 -83.50 -85.58 -71.79
CA ALA A 8 -82.04 -85.75 -71.87
C ALA A 8 -81.37 -84.64 -72.72
N GLU A 9 -82.02 -84.21 -73.79
CA GLU A 9 -81.54 -83.15 -74.69
C GLU A 9 -81.38 -81.79 -73.98
N GLN A 10 -82.31 -81.44 -73.09
CA GLN A 10 -82.27 -80.17 -72.34
C GLN A 10 -81.11 -80.16 -71.33
N ILE A 11 -80.78 -81.32 -70.76
CA ILE A 11 -79.66 -81.49 -69.84
C ILE A 11 -78.33 -81.37 -70.61
N ILE A 12 -78.27 -81.92 -71.83
CA ILE A 12 -77.11 -81.83 -72.71
C ILE A 12 -76.86 -80.39 -73.17
N GLU A 13 -77.90 -79.68 -73.59
CA GLU A 13 -77.81 -78.27 -73.99
C GLU A 13 -77.31 -77.38 -72.84
N ALA A 14 -77.83 -77.61 -71.62
CA ALA A 14 -77.38 -76.92 -70.42
C ALA A 14 -75.91 -77.20 -70.08
N GLY A 15 -75.43 -78.43 -70.28
CA GLY A 15 -74.03 -78.78 -70.09
C GLY A 15 -73.10 -78.18 -71.14
N LEU A 16 -73.51 -78.15 -72.41
CA LEU A 16 -72.78 -77.49 -73.50
C LEU A 16 -72.67 -75.98 -73.26
N ALA A 17 -73.73 -75.33 -72.78
CA ALA A 17 -73.71 -73.92 -72.42
C ALA A 17 -72.71 -73.63 -71.28
N LEU A 18 -72.66 -74.48 -70.25
CA LEU A 18 -71.67 -74.36 -69.17
C LEU A 18 -70.23 -74.56 -69.66
N GLN A 19 -70.04 -75.45 -70.64
CA GLN A 19 -68.74 -75.68 -71.28
C GLN A 19 -68.28 -74.48 -72.11
N ALA A 20 -69.18 -73.86 -72.89
CA ALA A 20 -68.89 -72.65 -73.66
C ALA A 20 -68.54 -71.45 -72.77
N GLU A 21 -69.12 -71.39 -71.56
CA GLU A 21 -68.78 -70.39 -70.54
C GLU A 21 -67.46 -70.70 -69.79
N GLY A 22 -66.76 -71.79 -70.12
CA GLY A 22 -65.52 -72.22 -69.46
C GLY A 22 -65.70 -72.68 -68.01
N LYS A 23 -66.95 -72.96 -67.58
CA LYS A 23 -67.28 -73.35 -66.21
C LYS A 23 -67.26 -74.86 -66.04
N ARG A 24 -66.85 -75.33 -64.85
CA ARG A 24 -66.81 -76.75 -64.52
C ARG A 24 -68.22 -77.34 -64.44
N ILE A 25 -68.50 -78.35 -65.25
CA ILE A 25 -69.82 -79.00 -65.31
C ILE A 25 -69.99 -79.95 -64.13
N THR A 26 -70.78 -79.52 -63.14
CA THR A 26 -71.16 -80.30 -61.96
C THR A 26 -72.67 -80.53 -61.96
N GLY A 27 -73.17 -81.56 -61.25
CA GLY A 27 -74.63 -81.81 -61.17
C GLY A 27 -75.43 -80.61 -60.65
N PHE A 28 -74.83 -79.80 -59.77
CA PHE A 28 -75.43 -78.54 -59.30
C PHE A 28 -75.35 -77.42 -60.34
N GLY A 29 -74.25 -77.32 -61.09
CA GLY A 29 -74.14 -76.38 -62.21
C GLY A 29 -75.21 -76.64 -63.27
N LEU A 30 -75.43 -77.92 -63.61
CA LEU A 30 -76.50 -78.34 -64.52
C LEU A 30 -77.87 -77.97 -63.98
N ARG A 31 -78.15 -78.24 -62.69
CA ARG A 31 -79.40 -77.86 -62.03
C ARG A 31 -79.66 -76.34 -62.06
N ASN A 32 -78.61 -75.54 -61.87
CA ASN A 32 -78.73 -74.09 -61.89
C ASN A 32 -79.06 -73.56 -63.29
N ARG A 33 -78.62 -74.26 -64.34
CA ARG A 33 -78.87 -73.87 -65.74
C ARG A 33 -80.19 -74.42 -66.28
N THR A 34 -80.61 -75.62 -65.87
CA THR A 34 -81.92 -76.23 -66.23
C THR A 34 -83.07 -75.74 -65.37
N GLY A 35 -82.79 -75.07 -64.25
CA GLY A 35 -83.80 -74.49 -63.35
C GLY A 35 -84.44 -75.49 -62.37
N GLY A 36 -83.97 -76.74 -62.31
CA GLY A 36 -84.51 -77.76 -61.41
C GLY A 36 -84.00 -79.18 -61.68
N GLY A 37 -84.55 -80.17 -60.98
CA GLY A 37 -84.19 -81.59 -61.14
C GLY A 37 -83.22 -82.11 -60.09
N SER A 38 -82.98 -83.43 -60.09
CA SER A 38 -82.02 -84.09 -59.19
C SER A 38 -80.60 -83.93 -59.73
N PRO A 39 -79.66 -83.29 -58.99
CA PRO A 39 -78.26 -83.15 -59.41
C PRO A 39 -77.59 -84.46 -59.81
N ALA A 40 -77.95 -85.57 -59.15
CA ALA A 40 -77.41 -86.89 -59.44
C ALA A 40 -77.85 -87.39 -60.83
N ARG A 41 -79.13 -87.23 -61.18
CA ARG A 41 -79.65 -87.63 -62.50
C ARG A 41 -79.14 -86.72 -63.61
N LEU A 42 -79.06 -85.41 -63.37
CA LEU A 42 -78.50 -84.46 -64.34
C LEU A 42 -77.03 -84.76 -64.64
N LYS A 43 -76.25 -85.03 -63.59
CA LYS A 43 -74.85 -85.42 -63.71
C LYS A 43 -74.71 -86.78 -64.40
N GLN A 44 -75.55 -87.76 -64.08
CA GLN A 44 -75.55 -89.06 -64.75
C GLN A 44 -75.85 -88.96 -66.24
N VAL A 45 -76.89 -88.22 -66.65
CA VAL A 45 -77.22 -88.05 -68.08
C VAL A 45 -76.12 -87.28 -68.81
N TRP A 46 -75.53 -86.28 -68.15
CA TRP A 46 -74.37 -85.57 -68.71
C TRP A 46 -73.12 -86.45 -68.79
N ASP A 47 -72.89 -87.32 -67.81
CA ASP A 47 -71.78 -88.25 -67.80
C ASP A 47 -72.00 -89.39 -68.80
N GLU A 48 -73.24 -89.81 -69.06
CA GLU A 48 -73.62 -90.73 -70.15
C GLU A 48 -73.45 -90.05 -71.51
N TYR A 49 -73.86 -88.79 -71.67
CA TYR A 49 -73.58 -88.00 -72.88
C TYR A 49 -72.07 -87.80 -73.08
N GLN A 50 -71.32 -87.47 -72.02
CA GLN A 50 -69.87 -87.41 -72.08
C GLN A 50 -69.26 -88.77 -72.36
N ALA A 51 -69.78 -89.87 -71.82
CA ALA A 51 -69.30 -91.22 -72.13
C ALA A 51 -69.68 -91.65 -73.55
N THR A 52 -70.69 -91.04 -74.17
CA THR A 52 -71.07 -91.26 -75.57
C THR A 52 -70.24 -90.37 -76.51
N GLN A 53 -69.89 -89.15 -76.09
CA GLN A 53 -68.94 -88.24 -76.76
C GLN A 53 -67.47 -88.67 -76.59
N THR A 54 -67.16 -89.28 -75.45
CA THR A 54 -65.85 -89.82 -75.05
C THR A 54 -65.88 -91.35 -75.13
N ALA A 55 -66.88 -91.93 -75.80
CA ALA A 55 -66.73 -93.26 -76.34
C ALA A 55 -65.52 -93.13 -77.26
N PRO A 56 -64.40 -93.84 -77.00
CA PRO A 56 -63.38 -93.90 -78.02
C PRO A 56 -64.12 -94.52 -79.22
N SER A 57 -64.28 -93.74 -80.28
CA SER A 57 -64.26 -94.34 -81.60
C SER A 57 -62.92 -95.08 -81.64
N THR A 58 -62.92 -96.34 -81.19
CA THR A 58 -61.98 -97.35 -81.65
C THR A 58 -62.43 -97.72 -83.06
N GLU A 59 -62.59 -96.74 -83.95
CA GLU A 59 -61.90 -96.87 -85.21
C GLU A 59 -60.44 -97.10 -84.83
N PRO A 60 -59.77 -98.13 -85.37
CA PRO A 60 -58.32 -98.16 -85.25
C PRO A 60 -57.91 -96.77 -85.75
N VAL A 61 -57.29 -95.96 -84.88
CA VAL A 61 -56.43 -94.90 -85.38
C VAL A 61 -55.55 -95.67 -86.31
N ALA A 62 -55.81 -95.52 -87.62
CA ALA A 62 -54.95 -96.07 -88.63
C ALA A 62 -53.59 -95.63 -88.13
N GLU A 63 -52.74 -96.60 -87.74
CA GLU A 63 -51.37 -96.32 -87.40
C GLU A 63 -50.94 -95.36 -88.49
N LEU A 64 -50.60 -94.12 -88.08
CA LEU A 64 -50.14 -93.12 -89.01
C LEU A 64 -49.15 -93.90 -89.86
N PRO A 65 -49.37 -94.01 -91.20
CA PRO A 65 -48.54 -94.84 -92.05
C PRO A 65 -47.10 -94.63 -91.62
N ASP A 66 -46.31 -95.68 -91.41
CA ASP A 66 -45.04 -95.61 -90.67
C ASP A 66 -44.17 -94.41 -91.12
N GLU A 67 -44.29 -94.01 -92.39
CA GLU A 67 -43.71 -92.82 -93.00
C GLU A 67 -44.13 -91.49 -92.33
N VAL A 68 -45.41 -91.31 -92.00
CA VAL A 68 -45.96 -90.14 -91.30
C VAL A 68 -45.56 -90.13 -89.82
N ALA A 69 -45.54 -91.29 -89.15
CA ALA A 69 -45.06 -91.39 -87.77
C ALA A 69 -43.56 -91.05 -87.66
N ASP A 70 -42.74 -91.56 -88.57
CA ASP A 70 -41.32 -91.23 -88.68
C ASP A 70 -41.08 -89.77 -89.05
N ALA A 71 -41.90 -89.19 -89.94
CA ALA A 71 -41.84 -87.76 -90.26
C ALA A 71 -42.15 -86.87 -89.05
N VAL A 72 -43.20 -87.20 -88.27
CA VAL A 72 -43.55 -86.48 -87.04
C VAL A 72 -42.45 -86.63 -85.98
N LYS A 73 -41.83 -87.80 -85.86
CA LYS A 73 -40.69 -88.04 -84.96
C LYS A 73 -39.45 -87.24 -85.37
N GLY A 74 -39.15 -87.14 -86.66
CA GLY A 74 -38.06 -86.32 -87.18
C GLY A 74 -38.30 -84.81 -86.97
N ILE A 75 -39.52 -84.34 -87.22
CA ILE A 75 -39.91 -82.93 -87.00
C ILE A 75 -39.88 -82.58 -85.51
N SER A 76 -40.36 -83.46 -84.63
CA SER A 76 -40.29 -83.23 -83.18
C SER A 76 -38.87 -83.26 -82.64
N ALA A 77 -38.00 -84.13 -83.15
CA ALA A 77 -36.57 -84.14 -82.80
C ALA A 77 -35.86 -82.85 -83.24
N THR A 78 -36.07 -82.40 -84.49
CA THR A 78 -35.51 -81.14 -84.99
C THR A 78 -36.04 -79.91 -84.25
N LEU A 79 -37.33 -79.89 -83.91
CA LEU A 79 -37.91 -78.84 -83.06
C LEU A 79 -37.30 -78.85 -81.65
N ALA A 80 -37.11 -80.03 -81.04
CA ALA A 80 -36.48 -80.16 -79.73
C ALA A 80 -35.02 -79.66 -79.76
N GLU A 81 -34.26 -79.97 -80.81
CA GLU A 81 -32.90 -79.45 -81.00
C GLU A 81 -32.88 -77.92 -81.16
N LEU A 82 -33.82 -77.35 -81.92
CA LEU A 82 -33.95 -75.90 -82.07
C LEU A 82 -34.31 -75.22 -80.74
N LEU A 83 -35.24 -75.80 -79.98
CA LEU A 83 -35.60 -75.31 -78.64
C LEU A 83 -34.42 -75.39 -77.66
N ALA A 84 -33.64 -76.47 -77.69
CA ALA A 84 -32.46 -76.63 -76.86
C ALA A 84 -31.36 -75.60 -77.22
N LYS A 85 -31.10 -75.38 -78.51
CA LYS A 85 -30.17 -74.34 -78.98
C LYS A 85 -30.61 -72.94 -78.57
N LEU A 86 -31.90 -72.61 -78.80
CA LEU A 86 -32.45 -71.32 -78.40
C LEU A 86 -32.36 -71.11 -76.88
N ALA A 87 -32.66 -72.14 -76.07
CA ALA A 87 -32.54 -72.06 -74.62
C ALA A 87 -31.09 -71.84 -74.17
N ALA A 88 -30.11 -72.49 -74.80
CA ALA A 88 -28.69 -72.27 -74.53
C ALA A 88 -28.26 -70.83 -74.89
N GLU A 89 -28.65 -70.33 -76.07
CA GLU A 89 -28.35 -68.95 -76.49
C GLU A 89 -29.00 -67.90 -75.59
N LEU A 90 -30.23 -68.14 -75.12
CA LEU A 90 -30.91 -67.24 -74.20
C LEU A 90 -30.22 -67.24 -72.84
N ASN A 91 -29.80 -68.41 -72.36
CA ASN A 91 -29.05 -68.55 -71.11
C ASN A 91 -27.72 -67.79 -71.20
N ASP A 92 -26.92 -68.02 -72.25
CA ASP A 92 -25.66 -67.31 -72.46
C ASP A 92 -25.84 -65.78 -72.49
N LYS A 93 -26.92 -65.28 -73.10
CA LYS A 93 -27.24 -63.84 -73.09
C LYS A 93 -27.60 -63.34 -71.69
N VAL A 94 -28.38 -64.10 -70.93
CA VAL A 94 -28.76 -63.73 -69.56
C VAL A 94 -27.55 -63.75 -68.64
N VAL A 95 -26.67 -64.75 -68.74
CA VAL A 95 -25.43 -64.83 -67.95
C VAL A 95 -24.52 -63.66 -68.26
N LYS A 96 -24.25 -63.36 -69.55
CA LYS A 96 -23.43 -62.20 -69.92
C LYS A 96 -24.03 -60.87 -69.46
N ALA A 97 -25.35 -60.71 -69.56
CA ALA A 97 -26.02 -59.51 -69.07
C ALA A 97 -25.94 -59.39 -67.54
N ALA A 98 -26.00 -60.51 -66.81
CA ALA A 98 -25.83 -60.53 -65.36
C ALA A 98 -24.37 -60.24 -64.96
N GLU A 99 -23.38 -60.82 -65.63
CA GLU A 99 -21.96 -60.55 -65.43
C GLU A 99 -21.65 -59.07 -65.65
N CYS A 100 -22.05 -58.49 -66.80
CA CYS A 100 -21.88 -57.06 -67.04
C CYS A 100 -22.54 -56.20 -65.95
N ARG A 101 -23.72 -56.58 -65.48
CA ARG A 101 -24.42 -55.86 -64.42
C ARG A 101 -23.69 -55.96 -63.07
N VAL A 102 -23.11 -57.12 -62.77
CA VAL A 102 -22.29 -57.29 -61.56
C VAL A 102 -21.04 -56.42 -61.66
N ASP A 103 -20.33 -56.42 -62.79
CA ASP A 103 -19.14 -55.60 -63.02
C ASP A 103 -19.44 -54.10 -62.88
N ASP A 104 -20.57 -53.65 -63.42
CA ASP A 104 -21.02 -52.26 -63.27
C ASP A 104 -21.32 -51.90 -61.82
N ILE A 105 -21.99 -52.79 -61.07
CA ILE A 105 -22.30 -52.58 -59.65
C ILE A 105 -21.02 -52.59 -58.81
N THR A 106 -20.10 -53.52 -59.06
CA THR A 106 -18.83 -53.58 -58.31
C THR A 106 -17.99 -52.35 -58.57
N ARG A 107 -17.89 -51.91 -59.83
CA ARG A 107 -17.20 -50.66 -60.17
C ARG A 107 -17.84 -49.45 -59.49
N ALA A 108 -19.16 -49.31 -59.54
CA ALA A 108 -19.85 -48.21 -58.87
C ALA A 108 -19.67 -48.24 -57.34
N ALA A 109 -19.63 -49.44 -56.74
CA ALA A 109 -19.38 -49.59 -55.32
C ALA A 109 -17.93 -49.22 -54.95
N GLU A 110 -16.95 -49.61 -55.77
CA GLU A 110 -15.54 -49.24 -55.59
C GLU A 110 -15.32 -47.72 -55.74
N GLU A 111 -15.95 -47.09 -56.74
CA GLU A 111 -15.91 -45.64 -56.93
C GLU A 111 -16.53 -44.90 -55.74
N GLN A 112 -17.70 -45.36 -55.26
CA GLN A 112 -18.34 -44.78 -54.07
C GLN A 112 -17.49 -44.97 -52.82
N GLN A 113 -16.87 -46.15 -52.65
CA GLN A 113 -15.97 -46.41 -51.52
C GLN A 113 -14.77 -45.47 -51.57
N ALA A 114 -14.13 -45.32 -52.72
CA ALA A 114 -12.99 -44.43 -52.90
C ALA A 114 -13.35 -42.95 -52.61
N GLU A 115 -14.52 -42.49 -53.06
CA GLU A 115 -15.02 -41.14 -52.74
C GLU A 115 -15.22 -40.96 -51.23
N THR A 116 -15.87 -41.91 -50.55
CA THR A 116 -16.09 -41.82 -49.11
C THR A 116 -14.79 -41.90 -48.29
N GLU A 117 -13.81 -42.70 -48.74
CA GLU A 117 -12.50 -42.77 -48.11
C GLU A 117 -11.75 -41.44 -48.26
N GLN A 118 -11.86 -40.79 -49.42
CA GLN A 118 -11.28 -39.48 -49.66
C GLN A 118 -11.95 -38.40 -48.80
N GLU A 119 -13.28 -38.36 -48.75
CA GLU A 119 -14.02 -37.42 -47.89
C GLU A 119 -13.68 -37.63 -46.40
N LEU A 120 -13.53 -38.89 -45.98
CA LEU A 120 -13.11 -39.21 -44.61
C LEU A 120 -11.68 -38.73 -44.33
N ALA A 121 -10.76 -38.87 -45.29
CA ALA A 121 -9.39 -38.38 -45.16
C ALA A 121 -9.35 -36.84 -45.04
N ASP A 122 -10.12 -36.12 -45.85
CA ASP A 122 -10.22 -34.65 -45.79
C ASP A 122 -10.84 -34.19 -44.46
N ALA A 123 -11.87 -34.91 -43.97
CA ALA A 123 -12.46 -34.66 -42.66
C ALA A 123 -11.46 -34.91 -41.52
N ALA A 124 -10.70 -36.01 -41.57
CA ALA A 124 -9.66 -36.32 -40.58
C ALA A 124 -8.56 -35.24 -40.56
N GLN A 125 -8.09 -34.79 -41.73
CA GLN A 125 -7.13 -33.70 -41.83
C GLN A 125 -7.68 -32.40 -41.24
N THR A 126 -8.97 -32.11 -41.46
CA THR A 126 -9.61 -30.92 -40.89
C THR A 126 -9.68 -31.00 -39.37
N VAL A 127 -9.97 -32.18 -38.80
CA VAL A 127 -9.94 -32.41 -37.36
C VAL A 127 -8.53 -32.17 -36.81
N ASP A 128 -7.48 -32.73 -37.42
CA ASP A 128 -6.10 -32.52 -36.99
C ASP A 128 -5.72 -31.02 -36.95
N VAL A 129 -6.14 -30.25 -37.97
CA VAL A 129 -5.91 -28.80 -38.02
C VAL A 129 -6.66 -28.07 -36.91
N LEU A 130 -7.88 -28.48 -36.60
CA LEU A 130 -8.66 -27.90 -35.51
C LEU A 130 -8.07 -28.23 -34.14
N GLU A 131 -7.59 -29.46 -33.94
CA GLU A 131 -6.91 -29.88 -32.71
C GLU A 131 -5.62 -29.08 -32.49
N GLN A 132 -4.80 -28.89 -33.53
CA GLN A 132 -3.60 -28.04 -33.46
C GLN A 132 -3.94 -26.59 -33.10
N LYS A 133 -5.02 -26.03 -33.68
CA LYS A 133 -5.50 -24.68 -33.33
C LYS A 133 -5.98 -24.59 -31.89
N LEU A 134 -6.69 -25.62 -31.42
CA LEU A 134 -7.18 -25.69 -30.04
C LEU A 134 -6.01 -25.75 -29.05
N GLU A 135 -4.99 -26.57 -29.35
CA GLU A 135 -3.78 -26.66 -28.52
C GLU A 135 -3.04 -25.32 -28.48
N ALA A 136 -2.84 -24.67 -29.62
CA ALA A 136 -2.21 -23.35 -29.71
C ALA A 136 -2.98 -22.29 -28.90
N MET A 137 -4.30 -22.23 -29.06
CA MET A 137 -5.15 -21.29 -28.34
C MET A 137 -5.15 -21.55 -26.82
N THR A 138 -5.10 -22.81 -26.42
CA THR A 138 -5.00 -23.21 -25.01
C THR A 138 -3.65 -22.81 -24.41
N ALA A 139 -2.56 -22.97 -25.16
CA ALA A 139 -1.23 -22.54 -24.75
C ALA A 139 -1.15 -21.00 -24.61
N ASP A 140 -1.72 -20.26 -25.56
CA ASP A 140 -1.80 -18.80 -25.50
C ASP A 140 -2.67 -18.32 -24.32
N PHE A 141 -3.81 -18.97 -24.09
CA PHE A 141 -4.66 -18.68 -22.93
C PHE A 141 -3.91 -18.89 -21.62
N ARG A 142 -3.22 -20.03 -21.47
CA ARG A 142 -2.41 -20.31 -20.29
C ARG A 142 -1.32 -19.24 -20.10
N LYS A 143 -0.62 -18.87 -21.16
CA LYS A 143 0.43 -17.83 -21.12
C LYS A 143 -0.12 -16.46 -20.70
N THR A 144 -1.28 -16.08 -21.23
CA THR A 144 -1.92 -14.81 -20.86
C THR A 144 -2.42 -14.82 -19.41
N GLN A 145 -2.91 -15.97 -18.92
CA GLN A 145 -3.26 -16.15 -17.51
C GLN A 145 -2.03 -16.02 -16.61
N GLU A 146 -0.91 -16.67 -16.95
CA GLU A 146 0.36 -16.54 -16.22
C GLU A 146 0.86 -15.08 -16.20
N LEU A 147 0.76 -14.34 -17.30
CA LEU A 147 1.12 -12.92 -17.34
C LEU A 147 0.20 -12.06 -16.47
N LEU A 148 -1.09 -12.35 -16.44
CA LEU A 148 -2.07 -11.66 -15.60
C LEU A 148 -1.77 -11.86 -14.11
N ASP A 149 -1.50 -13.11 -13.71
CA ASP A 149 -1.19 -13.43 -12.32
C ASP A 149 0.15 -12.79 -11.89
N ASN A 150 1.17 -12.84 -12.73
CA ASN A 150 2.43 -12.10 -12.51
C ASN A 150 2.21 -10.58 -12.37
N SER A 151 1.31 -10.00 -13.17
CA SER A 151 0.98 -8.57 -13.05
C SER A 151 0.27 -8.25 -11.74
N ARG A 152 -0.64 -9.13 -11.29
CA ARG A 152 -1.34 -8.98 -10.01
C ARG A 152 -0.37 -9.09 -8.83
N GLU A 153 0.57 -10.03 -8.86
CA GLU A 153 1.61 -10.15 -7.84
C GLU A 153 2.48 -8.90 -7.76
N ARG A 154 2.90 -8.34 -8.91
CA ARG A 154 3.64 -7.08 -8.97
C ARG A 154 2.83 -5.90 -8.42
N GLU A 155 1.54 -5.82 -8.75
CA GLU A 155 0.66 -4.78 -8.22
C GLU A 155 0.50 -4.89 -6.70
N GLN A 156 0.34 -6.10 -6.17
CA GLN A 156 0.29 -6.34 -4.73
C GLN A 156 1.61 -5.94 -4.05
N ALA A 157 2.76 -6.30 -4.62
CA ALA A 157 4.06 -5.87 -4.11
C ALA A 157 4.18 -4.33 -4.09
N ASN A 158 3.81 -3.67 -5.20
CA ASN A 158 3.82 -2.21 -5.30
C ASN A 158 2.89 -1.55 -4.28
N LEU A 159 1.71 -2.11 -4.00
CA LEU A 159 0.79 -1.59 -2.98
C LEU A 159 1.39 -1.68 -1.57
N VAL A 160 2.08 -2.78 -1.26
CA VAL A 160 2.80 -2.95 0.01
C VAL A 160 3.94 -1.95 0.12
N GLU A 161 4.76 -1.81 -0.93
CA GLU A 161 5.84 -0.81 -0.95
C GLU A 161 5.31 0.61 -0.79
N LEU A 162 4.22 0.96 -1.49
CA LEU A 162 3.58 2.27 -1.37
C LEU A 162 3.06 2.52 0.06
N ALA A 163 2.49 1.51 0.71
CA ALA A 163 2.06 1.60 2.10
C ALA A 163 3.24 1.85 3.04
N GLN A 164 4.35 1.11 2.86
CA GLN A 164 5.57 1.30 3.65
C GLN A 164 6.19 2.69 3.45
N VAL A 165 6.21 3.20 2.21
CA VAL A 165 6.70 4.56 1.93
C VAL A 165 5.81 5.61 2.58
N ARG A 166 4.48 5.44 2.54
CA ARG A 166 3.55 6.36 3.23
C ARG A 166 3.75 6.36 4.74
N GLU A 167 3.96 5.19 5.34
CA GLU A 167 4.25 5.08 6.77
C GLU A 167 5.57 5.77 7.13
N ARG A 168 6.63 5.54 6.34
CA ARG A 168 7.92 6.22 6.53
C ARG A 168 7.79 7.72 6.36
N LEU A 169 7.01 8.19 5.39
CA LEU A 169 6.75 9.61 5.18
C LEU A 169 6.05 10.22 6.39
N ALA A 170 4.97 9.61 6.87
CA ALA A 170 4.26 10.05 8.07
C ALA A 170 5.21 10.12 9.29
N ALA A 171 6.03 9.09 9.50
CA ALA A 171 7.01 9.09 10.58
C ALA A 171 8.07 10.20 10.44
N THR A 172 8.48 10.54 9.21
CA THR A 172 9.40 11.67 8.98
C THR A 172 8.73 13.02 9.17
N GLU A 173 7.47 13.17 8.79
CA GLU A 173 6.68 14.38 9.01
C GLU A 173 6.48 14.63 10.52
N ASP A 174 6.18 13.59 11.30
CA ASP A 174 6.04 13.72 12.76
C ASP A 174 7.37 14.07 13.43
N ARG A 175 8.49 13.48 12.98
CA ARG A 175 9.84 13.85 13.45
C ARG A 175 10.18 15.30 13.11
N LEU A 176 9.80 15.77 11.92
CA LEU A 176 10.02 17.16 11.52
C LEU A 176 9.23 18.11 12.41
N LYS A 177 7.93 17.85 12.65
CA LYS A 177 7.10 18.65 13.57
C LYS A 177 7.70 18.70 14.98
N ALA A 178 8.09 17.56 15.52
CA ALA A 178 8.74 17.51 16.84
C ALA A 178 10.06 18.31 16.88
N SER A 179 10.84 18.27 15.79
CA SER A 179 12.05 19.08 15.67
C SER A 179 11.77 20.58 15.57
N GLU A 180 10.70 20.98 14.87
CA GLU A 180 10.26 22.38 14.77
C GLU A 180 9.79 22.91 16.12
N GLU A 181 8.97 22.12 16.84
CA GLU A 181 8.52 22.45 18.21
C GLU A 181 9.71 22.59 19.16
N ALA A 182 10.68 21.67 19.11
CA ALA A 182 11.90 21.76 19.92
C ALA A 182 12.73 23.00 19.57
N ALA A 183 12.87 23.32 18.28
CA ALA A 183 13.58 24.53 17.84
C ALA A 183 12.88 25.82 18.31
N GLU A 184 11.55 25.85 18.30
CA GLU A 184 10.76 26.97 18.82
C GLU A 184 10.92 27.11 20.33
N GLN A 185 10.86 26.02 21.10
CA GLN A 185 11.13 26.03 22.54
C GLN A 185 12.54 26.54 22.85
N HIS A 186 13.57 26.06 22.13
CA HIS A 186 14.93 26.56 22.29
C HIS A 186 15.05 28.05 21.97
N ARG A 187 14.37 28.54 20.92
CA ARG A 187 14.34 29.97 20.58
C ARG A 187 13.69 30.80 21.69
N GLN A 188 12.60 30.32 22.27
CA GLN A 188 11.93 30.98 23.40
C GLN A 188 12.83 31.02 24.64
N GLN A 189 13.50 29.91 24.99
CA GLN A 189 14.46 29.84 26.09
C GLN A 189 15.64 30.80 25.88
N GLN A 190 16.20 30.86 24.67
CA GLN A 190 17.26 31.80 24.33
C GLN A 190 16.81 33.25 24.49
N ALA A 191 15.61 33.59 24.03
CA ALA A 191 15.05 34.93 24.19
C ALA A 191 14.81 35.29 25.67
N GLU A 192 14.37 34.34 26.50
CA GLU A 192 14.20 34.54 27.93
C GLU A 192 15.55 34.74 28.64
N LEU A 193 16.54 33.90 28.33
CA LEU A 193 17.90 34.04 28.88
C LEU A 193 18.52 35.38 28.47
N GLN A 194 18.34 35.81 27.22
CA GLN A 194 18.80 37.12 26.76
C GLN A 194 18.16 38.25 27.58
N LYS A 195 16.84 38.22 27.77
CA LYS A 195 16.15 39.21 28.64
C LYS A 195 16.68 39.22 30.07
N ARG A 196 16.96 38.04 30.64
CA ARG A 196 17.53 37.92 32.00
C ARG A 196 18.95 38.49 32.06
N LEU A 197 19.77 38.25 31.03
CA LEU A 197 21.11 38.82 30.90
C LEU A 197 21.06 40.35 30.78
N ASP A 198 20.19 40.89 29.92
CA ASP A 198 20.01 42.34 29.77
C ASP A 198 19.56 42.98 31.09
N ALA A 199 18.59 42.35 31.78
CA ALA A 199 18.13 42.82 33.09
C ALA A 199 19.22 42.76 34.17
N ALA A 200 20.04 41.69 34.19
CA ALA A 200 21.17 41.59 35.11
C ALA A 200 22.26 42.62 34.78
N GLY A 201 22.54 42.86 33.50
CA GLY A 201 23.46 43.88 33.02
C GLY A 201 23.00 45.28 33.44
N ASN A 202 21.73 45.61 33.27
CA ASN A 202 21.15 46.88 33.72
C ASN A 202 21.26 47.04 35.24
N LYS A 203 20.91 46.02 36.03
CA LYS A 203 21.06 46.06 37.49
C LYS A 203 22.51 46.26 37.94
N LEU A 204 23.46 45.63 37.24
CA LEU A 204 24.87 45.78 37.52
C LEU A 204 25.36 47.19 37.17
N ALA A 205 24.90 47.77 36.06
CA ALA A 205 25.19 49.16 35.70
C ALA A 205 24.59 50.15 36.72
N GLU A 206 23.35 49.93 37.17
CA GLU A 206 22.72 50.71 38.25
C GLU A 206 23.51 50.60 39.55
N ALA A 207 23.92 49.40 39.97
CA ALA A 207 24.74 49.20 41.16
C ALA A 207 26.11 49.87 41.04
N ALA A 208 26.77 49.78 39.87
CA ALA A 208 28.05 50.44 39.62
C ALA A 208 27.92 51.97 39.71
N THR A 209 26.91 52.55 39.06
CA THR A 209 26.65 54.01 39.13
C THR A 209 26.30 54.47 40.55
N HIS A 210 25.54 53.67 41.30
CA HIS A 210 25.25 53.94 42.71
C HIS A 210 26.53 53.93 43.56
N HIS A 211 27.35 52.89 43.45
CA HIS A 211 28.61 52.80 44.17
C HIS A 211 29.61 53.91 43.79
N GLU A 212 29.66 54.32 42.52
CA GLU A 212 30.47 55.48 42.10
C GLU A 212 29.97 56.80 42.69
N ALA A 213 28.66 56.96 42.89
CA ALA A 213 28.09 58.10 43.60
C ALA A 213 28.44 58.05 45.09
N GLU A 214 28.26 56.90 45.76
CA GLU A 214 28.64 56.71 47.17
C GLU A 214 30.15 56.99 47.40
N LEU A 215 31.03 56.49 46.53
CA LEU A 215 32.46 56.75 46.61
C LEU A 215 32.80 58.23 46.43
N ARG A 216 32.09 58.95 45.55
CA ARG A 216 32.23 60.41 45.41
C ARG A 216 31.80 61.12 46.68
N ASP A 217 30.64 60.78 47.23
CA ASP A 217 30.13 61.38 48.46
C ASP A 217 31.09 61.13 49.65
N ILE A 218 31.62 59.91 49.79
CA ILE A 218 32.62 59.58 50.82
C ILE A 218 33.90 60.40 50.62
N ARG A 219 34.40 60.55 49.38
CA ARG A 219 35.57 61.39 49.09
C ARG A 219 35.31 62.87 49.41
N GLU A 220 34.14 63.39 49.07
CA GLU A 220 33.74 64.76 49.43
C GLU A 220 33.64 64.94 50.95
N GLN A 221 33.07 63.98 51.67
CA GLN A 221 33.03 64.01 53.13
C GLN A 221 34.44 63.93 53.72
N HIS A 222 35.31 63.05 53.19
CA HIS A 222 36.69 62.93 53.63
C HIS A 222 37.46 64.24 53.45
N THR A 223 37.40 64.85 52.26
CA THR A 223 38.05 66.14 51.99
C THR A 223 37.50 67.28 52.84
N ARG A 224 36.18 67.33 53.11
CA ARG A 224 35.58 68.28 54.06
C ARG A 224 36.09 68.06 55.48
N ASN A 225 36.17 66.81 55.92
CA ASN A 225 36.68 66.45 57.24
C ASN A 225 38.17 66.80 57.37
N GLU A 226 38.98 66.50 56.36
CA GLU A 226 40.39 66.90 56.30
C GLU A 226 40.54 68.42 56.35
N ALA A 227 39.77 69.17 55.57
CA ALA A 227 39.79 70.63 55.61
C ALA A 227 39.33 71.19 56.97
N ALA A 228 38.33 70.58 57.60
CA ALA A 228 37.87 70.95 58.94
C ALA A 228 38.94 70.63 60.01
N MET A 229 39.61 69.49 59.90
CA MET A 229 40.74 69.12 60.76
C MET A 229 41.90 70.08 60.57
N GLN A 230 42.25 70.44 59.33
CA GLN A 230 43.31 71.41 59.04
C GLN A 230 42.98 72.78 59.62
N LYS A 231 41.75 73.27 59.45
CA LYS A 231 41.29 74.52 60.08
C LYS A 231 41.42 74.48 61.60
N ARG A 232 41.00 73.38 62.24
CA ARG A 232 41.15 73.18 63.70
C ARG A 232 42.63 73.17 64.11
N PHE A 233 43.51 72.55 63.33
CA PHE A 233 44.96 72.58 63.59
C PHE A 233 45.54 74.00 63.43
N ASP A 234 45.13 74.75 62.40
CA ASP A 234 45.58 76.13 62.19
C ASP A 234 45.06 77.07 63.30
N GLU A 235 43.80 76.90 63.72
CA GLU A 235 43.18 77.62 64.84
C GLU A 235 43.88 77.29 66.15
N ALA A 236 44.06 76.00 66.47
CA ALA A 236 44.81 75.56 67.64
C ALA A 236 46.27 76.06 67.62
N GLY A 237 46.90 76.11 66.44
CA GLY A 237 48.24 76.70 66.26
C GLY A 237 48.25 78.20 66.55
N LYS A 238 47.26 78.95 66.05
CA LYS A 238 47.11 80.40 66.36
C LYS A 238 46.83 80.64 67.83
N GLU A 239 45.96 79.84 68.44
CA GLU A 239 45.66 79.88 69.88
C GLU A 239 46.92 79.58 70.70
N ALA A 240 47.67 78.54 70.37
CA ALA A 240 48.94 78.20 71.02
C ALA A 240 49.97 79.34 70.90
N VAL A 241 50.11 79.97 69.72
CA VAL A 241 50.99 81.14 69.53
C VAL A 241 50.51 82.35 70.33
N ALA A 242 49.19 82.61 70.37
CA ALA A 242 48.61 83.69 71.14
C ALA A 242 48.81 83.47 72.65
N GLU A 243 48.67 82.24 73.11
CA GLU A 243 48.88 81.84 74.49
C GLU A 243 50.37 81.91 74.87
N GLN A 244 51.27 81.44 74.00
CA GLN A 244 52.71 81.61 74.18
C GLN A 244 53.09 83.10 74.21
N LYS A 245 52.51 83.94 73.34
CA LYS A 245 52.74 85.39 73.35
C LYS A 245 52.22 86.04 74.64
N LYS A 246 51.04 85.63 75.13
CA LYS A 246 50.52 86.07 76.44
C LYS A 246 51.47 85.69 77.57
N GLN A 247 51.92 84.43 77.60
CA GLN A 247 52.90 83.94 78.58
C GLN A 247 54.21 84.74 78.49
N GLN A 248 54.68 85.05 77.29
CA GLN A 248 55.90 85.83 77.08
C GLN A 248 55.75 87.29 77.53
N THR A 249 54.61 87.93 77.23
CA THR A 249 54.31 89.28 77.76
C THR A 249 54.18 89.29 79.28
N ALA A 250 53.60 88.25 79.87
CA ALA A 250 53.51 88.11 81.32
C ALA A 250 54.91 87.92 81.94
N LEU A 251 55.79 87.17 81.29
CA LEU A 251 57.19 87.02 81.69
C LEU A 251 57.94 88.36 81.59
N ASP A 252 57.82 89.08 80.48
CA ASP A 252 58.46 90.38 80.28
C ASP A 252 57.97 91.43 81.30
N GLN A 253 56.66 91.39 81.62
CA GLN A 253 56.09 92.24 82.67
C GLN A 253 56.64 91.86 84.05
N ALA A 254 56.70 90.58 84.39
CA ALA A 254 57.29 90.11 85.64
C ALA A 254 58.78 90.49 85.75
N LEU A 255 59.52 90.48 84.63
CA LEU A 255 60.91 90.94 84.59
C LEU A 255 61.03 92.46 84.78
N ARG A 256 60.14 93.27 84.21
CA ARG A 256 60.09 94.72 84.43
C ARG A 256 59.71 95.06 85.86
N GLU A 257 58.71 94.40 86.43
CA GLU A 257 58.33 94.55 87.83
C GLU A 257 59.49 94.15 88.77
N ALA A 258 60.21 93.07 88.45
CA ALA A 258 61.42 92.69 89.17
C ALA A 258 62.57 93.71 89.00
N ALA A 259 62.71 94.33 87.82
CA ALA A 259 63.69 95.38 87.58
C ALA A 259 63.34 96.67 88.34
N ALA A 260 62.09 97.11 88.29
CA ALA A 260 61.59 98.25 89.07
C ALA A 260 61.72 98.01 90.58
N ALA A 261 61.46 96.79 91.05
CA ALA A 261 61.70 96.41 92.44
C ALA A 261 63.19 96.45 92.81
N ARG A 262 64.10 96.12 91.88
CA ARG A 262 65.55 96.26 92.09
C ARG A 262 66.00 97.71 92.08
N GLU A 263 65.46 98.56 91.22
CA GLU A 263 65.75 100.00 91.19
C GLU A 263 65.24 100.68 92.45
N SER A 264 63.99 100.44 92.86
CA SER A 264 63.44 100.92 94.13
C SER A 264 64.28 100.42 95.33
N LYS A 265 64.72 99.16 95.31
CA LYS A 265 65.65 98.62 96.32
C LYS A 265 67.02 99.32 96.28
N ALA A 266 67.51 99.71 95.11
CA ALA A 266 68.77 100.43 94.96
C ALA A 266 68.66 101.88 95.45
N GLU A 267 67.54 102.56 95.18
CA GLU A 267 67.21 103.89 95.71
C GLU A 267 67.09 103.88 97.23
N LEU A 268 66.30 102.95 97.80
CA LEU A 268 66.21 102.78 99.26
C LEU A 268 67.57 102.50 99.89
N ASN A 269 68.45 101.75 99.22
CA ASN A 269 69.82 101.54 99.67
C ASN A 269 70.70 102.79 99.55
N GLY A 270 70.46 103.64 98.55
CA GLY A 270 71.11 104.94 98.39
C GLY A 270 70.70 105.91 99.49
N GLU A 271 69.40 105.97 99.81
CA GLU A 271 68.86 106.75 100.94
C GLU A 271 69.40 106.25 102.28
N LEU A 272 69.48 104.94 102.49
CA LEU A 272 70.10 104.33 103.68
C LEU A 272 71.59 104.67 103.83
N LYS A 273 72.33 104.82 102.72
CA LYS A 273 73.73 105.26 102.75
C LYS A 273 73.82 106.75 103.10
N SER A 274 73.00 107.59 102.50
CA SER A 274 72.90 109.03 102.83
C SER A 274 72.59 109.26 104.31
N LEU A 275 71.60 108.54 104.86
CA LEU A 275 71.24 108.59 106.29
C LEU A 275 72.36 108.10 107.23
N LYS A 276 73.18 107.14 106.77
CA LYS A 276 74.37 106.67 107.52
C LYS A 276 75.51 107.68 107.48
N GLU A 277 75.71 108.39 106.37
CA GLU A 277 76.73 109.44 106.23
C GLU A 277 76.41 110.65 107.12
N GLN A 278 75.14 111.10 107.14
CA GLN A 278 74.69 112.21 107.99
C GLN A 278 74.81 111.92 109.50
N ASN A 279 74.55 110.68 109.92
CA ASN A 279 74.79 110.27 111.32
C ASN A 279 76.28 110.27 111.67
N ARG A 280 77.15 109.96 110.71
CA ARG A 280 78.61 109.95 110.90
C ARG A 280 79.15 111.36 111.12
N GLU A 281 78.64 112.35 110.39
CA GLU A 281 79.04 113.76 110.53
C GLU A 281 78.58 114.38 111.85
N LEU A 282 77.39 114.02 112.36
CA LEU A 282 76.93 114.45 113.69
C LEU A 282 77.76 113.84 114.83
N THR A 283 78.27 112.61 114.65
CA THR A 283 79.11 111.94 115.66
C THR A 283 80.52 112.57 115.72
N ALA A 284 81.01 113.17 114.63
CA ALA A 284 82.34 113.79 114.57
C ALA A 284 82.43 115.16 115.27
N LEU A 285 81.32 115.89 115.44
CA LEU A 285 81.30 117.23 116.05
C LEU A 285 81.32 117.24 117.60
N LEU A 286 81.16 116.09 118.26
CA LEU A 286 80.99 116.00 119.72
C LEU A 286 82.16 115.41 120.52
N ALA A 287 83.28 115.00 119.89
CA ALA A 287 84.35 114.26 120.57
C ALA A 287 85.78 114.84 120.40
N GLY A 288 86.01 116.08 120.85
CA GLY A 288 87.32 116.74 120.84
C GLY A 288 87.58 117.72 122.01
N LYS A 289 87.79 117.19 123.23
CA LYS A 289 88.61 117.82 124.29
C LYS A 289 89.35 116.72 125.11
N THR A 290 90.59 116.48 124.69
CA THR A 290 91.78 115.87 125.36
C THR A 290 91.77 114.43 125.91
N GLU A 291 92.37 113.56 125.08
CA GLU A 291 93.19 112.32 125.25
C GLU A 291 94.12 112.18 126.50
N PRO A 292 94.87 111.06 126.67
CA PRO A 292 94.61 109.64 126.32
C PRO A 292 94.94 108.68 127.49
N ALA A 293 94.19 107.58 127.67
CA ALA A 293 94.70 106.35 128.30
C ALA A 293 93.69 105.19 128.28
N ALA A 294 94.25 104.00 128.01
CA ALA A 294 93.93 102.70 128.61
C ALA A 294 92.74 101.85 128.12
N ALA A 295 93.13 100.68 127.60
CA ALA A 295 92.58 99.34 127.85
C ALA A 295 91.16 99.00 127.32
N LYS A 296 91.08 98.44 126.11
CA LYS A 296 91.00 96.99 125.80
C LYS A 296 89.72 96.28 126.33
N VAL A 297 88.66 96.34 125.53
CA VAL A 297 87.61 95.31 125.42
C VAL A 297 87.24 95.17 123.94
N LYS A 298 87.42 93.98 123.34
CA LYS A 298 87.04 93.68 121.95
C LYS A 298 85.91 92.65 121.99
N LYS A 299 84.66 93.12 122.02
CA LYS A 299 83.44 92.33 121.83
C LYS A 299 82.29 93.20 121.29
N GLY A 300 81.78 92.81 120.13
CA GLY A 300 80.51 93.24 119.52
C GLY A 300 80.35 92.38 118.25
N SER A 301 79.39 91.46 118.08
CA SER A 301 77.95 91.47 118.41
C SER A 301 77.31 92.71 117.78
N ARG A 302 76.33 92.67 116.88
CA ARG A 302 75.35 91.67 116.40
C ARG A 302 75.03 92.11 114.95
N ASN A 303 74.68 91.24 114.01
CA ASN A 303 73.30 90.80 113.70
C ASN A 303 72.31 91.99 113.53
N PRO A 304 71.22 91.90 112.74
CA PRO A 304 70.58 90.63 112.36
C PRO A 304 69.93 90.54 110.96
N ALA A 305 69.56 89.29 110.64
CA ALA A 305 68.59 88.84 109.63
C ALA A 305 69.00 88.95 108.15
#